data_AF-A0A7W9QS91-F1
#
_entry.id   AF-A0A7W9QS91-F1
#
_cell.length_a   1.000
_cell.length_b   1.000
_cell.length_c   1.000
_cell.angle_alpha   90.00
_cell.angle_beta   90.00
_cell.angle_gamma   90.00
#
_symmetry.space_group_name_H-M   'P 1'
#
loop_
_entity.id
_entity.type
_entity.pdbx_description
1 polymer ?
#
loop_
_entity_poly.entity_id
_entity_poly.type
_entity_poly.pdbx_seq_one_letter_code
_entity_poly.pdbx_strand_id
1 'polypeptide(L)'
;MKRLATIAILLLGFVLLAEMRWTMPRYERITGPIAVSGAPDSWVQTENLAVNAGTPQLARTIRFKAAGAVQQRDTGGVWLVVPVRSKVVRATARVYGRVWATPDGRRYRASGRAEMGDAVLSSIKTLQPGLERKDVLVFELPSALARAGGTLVLSEDRDPQLTAEARVRYPPIPAGSPVEVLDLDVLHARL
;
A
#
# COMPACT_ATOMS: atom_id res chain seq x y z
N MET A 1 -20.85 21.89 49.75
CA MET A 1 -21.89 21.86 48.69
C MET A 1 -21.41 22.46 47.36
N LYS A 2 -20.92 23.70 47.30
CA LYS A 2 -20.47 24.33 46.03
C LYS A 2 -19.38 23.54 45.26
N ARG A 3 -18.37 23.00 45.96
CA ARG A 3 -17.29 22.21 45.33
C ARG A 3 -17.78 20.89 44.73
N LEU A 4 -18.74 20.22 45.38
CA LEU A 4 -19.36 18.98 44.87
C LEU A 4 -20.18 19.25 43.61
N ALA A 5 -20.92 20.37 43.58
CA ALA A 5 -21.66 20.80 42.39
C ALA A 5 -20.73 21.12 41.22
N THR A 6 -19.60 21.81 41.46
CA THR A 6 -18.59 22.07 40.42
C THR A 6 -17.99 20.78 39.87
N ILE A 7 -17.67 19.81 40.73
CA ILE A 7 -17.12 18.51 40.30
C ILE A 7 -18.16 17.73 39.47
N ALA A 8 -19.43 17.73 39.89
CA ALA A 8 -20.51 17.07 39.15
C ALA A 8 -20.72 17.68 37.76
N ILE A 9 -20.66 19.01 37.63
CA ILE A 9 -20.76 19.71 36.35
C ILE A 9 -19.57 19.37 35.43
N LEU A 10 -18.36 19.31 35.97
CA LEU A 10 -17.17 18.94 35.20
C LEU A 10 -17.23 17.49 34.73
N LEU A 11 -17.66 16.56 35.57
CA LEU A 11 -17.87 15.16 35.21
C LEU A 11 -18.94 15.01 34.11
N LEU A 12 -20.06 15.71 34.25
CA LEU A 12 -21.12 15.71 33.25
C LEU A 12 -20.62 16.26 31.91
N GLY A 13 -19.87 17.36 31.93
CA GLY A 13 -19.23 17.92 30.74
C GLY A 13 -18.25 16.97 30.08
N PHE A 14 -17.44 16.26 30.86
CA PHE A 14 -16.49 15.27 30.34
C PHE A 14 -17.22 14.07 29.69
N VAL A 15 -18.28 13.57 30.32
CA VAL A 15 -19.11 12.48 29.78
C VAL A 15 -19.76 12.91 28.46
N LEU A 16 -20.35 14.11 28.40
CA LEU A 16 -20.92 14.66 27.16
C LEU A 16 -19.89 14.77 26.04
N LEU A 17 -18.69 15.28 26.33
CA LEU A 17 -17.62 15.38 25.34
C LEU A 17 -17.12 14.00 24.88
N ALA A 18 -17.05 13.02 25.78
CA ALA A 18 -16.64 11.65 25.45
C ALA A 18 -17.67 10.97 24.53
N GLU A 19 -18.96 11.10 24.83
CA GLU A 19 -20.07 10.62 23.99
C GLU A 19 -20.06 11.28 22.60
N MET A 20 -19.90 12.61 22.54
CA MET A 20 -19.79 13.32 21.27
C MET A 20 -18.58 12.85 20.45
N ARG A 21 -17.44 12.60 21.11
CA ARG A 21 -16.24 12.09 20.45
C ARG A 21 -16.41 10.66 19.92
N TRP A 22 -17.20 9.83 20.59
CA TRP A 22 -17.42 8.44 20.17
C TRP A 22 -18.45 8.34 19.03
N THR A 23 -19.46 9.20 19.06
CA THR A 23 -20.56 9.21 18.07
C THR A 23 -20.21 9.97 16.78
N MET A 24 -19.31 10.96 16.84
CA MET A 24 -18.88 11.66 15.62
C MET A 24 -17.85 10.83 14.84
N PRO A 25 -18.14 10.45 13.57
CA PRO A 25 -17.13 9.88 12.71
C PRO A 25 -16.01 10.90 12.54
N ARG A 26 -14.77 10.46 12.77
CA ARG A 26 -13.59 11.30 12.57
C ARG A 26 -13.59 11.86 11.15
N TYR A 27 -13.09 13.08 11.00
CA TYR A 27 -13.02 13.78 9.72
C TYR A 27 -12.36 12.92 8.62
N GLU A 28 -11.30 12.19 8.97
CA GLU A 28 -10.59 11.22 8.14
C GLU A 28 -11.46 10.11 7.54
N ARG A 29 -12.60 9.79 8.17
CA ARG A 29 -13.56 8.79 7.67
C ARG A 29 -14.53 9.42 6.67
N ILE A 30 -14.91 10.68 6.87
CA ILE A 30 -15.86 11.40 6.01
C ILE A 30 -15.15 11.86 4.73
N THR A 31 -13.92 12.36 4.86
CA THR A 31 -13.06 12.72 3.72
C THR A 31 -12.13 11.59 3.30
N GLY A 32 -12.41 10.36 3.75
CA GLY A 32 -11.60 9.19 3.45
C GLY A 32 -11.57 8.87 1.95
N PRO A 33 -10.66 7.99 1.53
CA PRO A 33 -10.53 7.62 0.14
C PRO A 33 -11.72 6.80 -0.37
N ILE A 34 -12.01 6.95 -1.67
CA ILE A 34 -13.05 6.19 -2.36
C ILE A 34 -12.45 4.84 -2.76
N ALA A 35 -12.68 3.83 -1.92
CA ALA A 35 -12.06 2.52 -2.08
C ALA A 35 -12.77 1.64 -3.12
N VAL A 36 -12.05 1.22 -4.16
CA VAL A 36 -12.49 0.21 -5.11
C VAL A 36 -11.73 -1.09 -4.81
N SER A 37 -12.45 -2.13 -4.41
CA SER A 37 -11.84 -3.42 -4.04
C SER A 37 -11.90 -4.42 -5.19
N GLY A 38 -10.86 -5.25 -5.34
CA GLY A 38 -10.86 -6.38 -6.25
C GLY A 38 -9.91 -7.50 -5.83
N ALA A 39 -9.87 -8.54 -6.65
CA ALA A 39 -9.07 -9.74 -6.43
C ALA A 39 -7.71 -9.65 -7.14
N PRO A 40 -6.69 -10.41 -6.69
CA PRO A 40 -5.45 -10.59 -7.44
C PRO A 40 -5.70 -11.12 -8.85
N ASP A 41 -4.78 -10.82 -9.77
CA ASP A 41 -4.83 -11.23 -11.19
C ASP A 41 -6.04 -10.70 -11.98
N SER A 42 -6.87 -9.84 -11.37
CA SER A 42 -7.99 -9.14 -12.00
C SER A 42 -7.73 -7.64 -12.09
N TRP A 43 -8.31 -6.99 -13.11
CA TRP A 43 -8.23 -5.53 -13.23
C TRP A 43 -9.16 -4.87 -12.22
N VAL A 44 -8.58 -4.06 -11.33
CA VAL A 44 -9.29 -3.16 -10.42
C VAL A 44 -9.24 -1.75 -10.99
N GLN A 45 -10.39 -1.25 -11.42
CA GLN A 45 -10.50 0.05 -12.08
C GLN A 45 -11.12 1.09 -11.14
N THR A 46 -10.36 2.13 -10.84
CA THR A 46 -10.84 3.37 -10.23
C THR A 46 -11.25 4.38 -11.30
N GLU A 47 -11.48 5.64 -10.93
CA GLU A 47 -11.84 6.69 -11.87
C GLU A 47 -10.77 6.93 -12.96
N ASN A 48 -9.51 7.07 -12.57
CA ASN A 48 -8.40 7.33 -13.50
C ASN A 48 -7.32 6.24 -13.50
N LEU A 49 -7.24 5.40 -12.46
CA LEU A 49 -6.21 4.35 -12.33
C LEU A 49 -6.83 2.95 -12.48
N ALA A 50 -6.24 2.12 -13.33
CA ALA A 50 -6.55 0.70 -13.38
C ALA A 50 -5.31 -0.12 -13.05
N VAL A 51 -5.44 -1.08 -12.15
CA VAL A 51 -4.33 -1.93 -11.71
C VAL A 51 -4.74 -3.39 -11.78
N ASN A 52 -3.86 -4.23 -12.30
CA ASN A 52 -3.88 -5.68 -12.12
C ASN A 52 -2.63 -6.06 -11.31
N ALA A 53 -2.83 -6.60 -10.12
CA ALA A 53 -1.74 -7.00 -9.25
C ALA A 53 -1.64 -8.53 -9.22
N GLY A 54 -0.45 -9.03 -9.55
CA GLY A 54 -0.20 -10.46 -9.67
C GLY A 54 0.12 -11.14 -8.36
N THR A 55 0.68 -12.35 -8.44
CA THR A 55 1.06 -13.14 -7.26
C THR A 55 2.27 -12.54 -6.53
N PRO A 56 2.17 -12.26 -5.22
CA PRO A 56 3.26 -11.73 -4.43
C PRO A 56 4.36 -12.78 -4.20
N GLN A 57 5.61 -12.34 -4.12
CA GLN A 57 6.77 -13.17 -3.80
C GLN A 57 7.48 -12.65 -2.56
N LEU A 58 7.96 -13.56 -1.72
CA LEU A 58 8.77 -13.24 -0.55
C LEU A 58 10.24 -13.53 -0.85
N ALA A 59 11.11 -12.60 -0.47
CA ALA A 59 12.56 -12.75 -0.62
C ALA A 59 13.34 -12.26 0.61
N ARG A 60 14.53 -12.83 0.85
CA ARG A 60 15.47 -12.33 1.87
C ARG A 60 16.32 -11.19 1.34
N THR A 61 16.72 -11.31 0.08
CA THR A 61 17.53 -10.33 -0.62
C THR A 61 16.90 -10.01 -1.96
N ILE A 62 16.91 -8.74 -2.35
CA ILE A 62 16.52 -8.30 -3.69
C ILE A 62 17.75 -7.84 -4.47
N ARG A 63 17.75 -8.12 -5.76
CA ARG A 63 18.74 -7.65 -6.73
C ARG A 63 18.03 -6.89 -7.84
N PHE A 64 18.53 -5.73 -8.21
CA PHE A 64 17.91 -4.91 -9.25
C PHE A 64 18.92 -3.95 -9.88
N LYS A 65 18.68 -3.56 -11.14
CA LYS A 65 19.42 -2.50 -11.81
C LYS A 65 18.89 -1.13 -11.40
N ALA A 66 19.81 -0.22 -11.14
CA ALA A 66 19.54 1.18 -10.86
C ALA A 66 20.70 2.03 -11.37
N ALA A 67 20.40 3.05 -12.16
CA ALA A 67 21.38 3.98 -12.72
C ALA A 67 22.56 3.27 -13.43
N GLY A 68 22.26 2.19 -14.17
CA GLY A 68 23.25 1.42 -14.93
C GLY A 68 24.09 0.42 -14.11
N ALA A 69 23.91 0.33 -12.80
CA ALA A 69 24.60 -0.63 -11.93
C ALA A 69 23.63 -1.62 -11.29
N VAL A 70 24.10 -2.84 -11.03
CA VAL A 70 23.35 -3.84 -10.26
C VAL A 70 23.52 -3.56 -8.78
N GLN A 71 22.40 -3.37 -8.07
CA GLN A 71 22.35 -3.20 -6.63
C GLN A 71 21.74 -4.44 -5.97
N GLN A 72 22.21 -4.73 -4.76
CA GLN A 72 21.69 -5.80 -3.92
C GLN A 72 21.33 -5.23 -2.54
N ARG A 73 20.19 -5.64 -1.99
CA ARG A 73 19.69 -5.17 -0.70
C ARG A 73 19.13 -6.33 0.13
N ASP A 74 19.59 -6.43 1.36
CA ASP A 74 19.05 -7.29 2.41
C ASP A 74 18.11 -6.50 3.33
N THR A 75 17.43 -7.19 4.23
CA THR A 75 16.60 -6.61 5.27
C THR A 75 16.62 -7.50 6.52
N GLY A 76 16.37 -6.92 7.69
CA GLY A 76 16.12 -7.70 8.91
C GLY A 76 14.78 -8.45 8.90
N GLY A 77 13.88 -8.13 7.97
CA GLY A 77 12.60 -8.81 7.76
C GLY A 77 12.59 -9.69 6.52
N VAL A 78 11.58 -9.49 5.67
CA VAL A 78 11.53 -10.02 4.31
C VAL A 78 11.09 -8.93 3.36
N TRP A 79 11.54 -9.05 2.12
CA TRP A 79 11.01 -8.29 1.00
C TRP A 79 9.73 -8.96 0.51
N LEU A 80 8.63 -8.22 0.49
CA LEU A 80 7.42 -8.60 -0.22
C LEU A 80 7.43 -7.86 -1.55
N VAL A 81 7.51 -8.62 -2.63
CA VAL A 81 7.55 -8.10 -4.00
C VAL A 81 6.24 -8.45 -4.70
N VAL A 82 5.51 -7.44 -5.15
CA VAL A 82 4.22 -7.62 -5.84
C VAL A 82 4.37 -7.14 -7.28
N PRO A 83 4.27 -8.05 -8.27
CA PRO A 83 4.22 -7.64 -9.67
C PRO A 83 2.91 -6.93 -9.94
N VAL A 84 2.96 -5.81 -10.67
CA VAL A 84 1.80 -4.99 -10.98
C VAL A 84 1.81 -4.57 -12.44
N ARG A 85 0.62 -4.56 -13.03
CA ARG A 85 0.34 -3.90 -14.30
C ARG A 85 -0.58 -2.74 -13.99
N SER A 86 -0.21 -1.55 -14.44
CA SER A 86 -0.94 -0.32 -14.15
C SER A 86 -1.13 0.48 -15.43
N LYS A 87 -2.27 1.13 -15.55
CA LYS A 87 -2.58 2.05 -16.64
C LYS A 87 -3.47 3.16 -16.12
N VAL A 88 -3.43 4.30 -16.78
CA VAL A 88 -4.35 5.40 -16.53
C VAL A 88 -5.31 5.57 -17.70
N VAL A 89 -6.53 6.00 -17.39
CA VAL A 89 -7.63 6.02 -18.36
C VAL A 89 -7.86 7.40 -18.95
N ARG A 90 -7.83 8.45 -18.12
CA ARG A 90 -8.25 9.81 -18.51
C ARG A 90 -7.09 10.77 -18.62
N ALA A 91 -6.20 10.79 -17.64
CA ALA A 91 -5.13 11.76 -17.54
C ALA A 91 -3.82 11.12 -17.04
N THR A 92 -2.70 11.71 -17.46
CA THR A 92 -1.38 11.34 -16.96
C THR A 92 -1.36 11.42 -15.44
N ALA A 93 -0.93 10.35 -14.79
CA ALA A 93 -0.87 10.31 -13.34
C ALA A 93 0.40 9.61 -12.86
N ARG A 94 0.61 9.63 -11.55
CA ARG A 94 1.64 8.87 -10.84
C ARG A 94 0.95 8.07 -9.76
N VAL A 95 1.57 6.99 -9.30
CA VAL A 95 1.05 6.19 -8.20
C VAL A 95 1.85 6.54 -6.94
N TYR A 96 1.43 7.59 -6.22
CA TYR A 96 2.12 8.01 -4.99
C TYR A 96 1.77 7.12 -3.80
N GLY A 97 0.50 6.78 -3.64
CA GLY A 97 0.05 5.87 -2.59
C GLY A 97 0.38 4.45 -2.98
N ARG A 98 1.44 3.90 -2.40
CA ARG A 98 1.89 2.51 -2.60
C ARG A 98 2.03 1.87 -1.23
N VAL A 99 0.97 1.21 -0.76
CA VAL A 99 0.89 0.74 0.62
C VAL A 99 0.46 -0.72 0.67
N TRP A 100 1.14 -1.51 1.49
CA TRP A 100 0.67 -2.80 1.95
C TRP A 100 0.02 -2.65 3.33
N ALA A 101 -1.28 -2.88 3.41
CA ALA A 101 -2.02 -2.90 4.67
C ALA A 101 -2.12 -4.34 5.17
N THR A 102 -1.56 -4.62 6.33
CA THR A 102 -1.62 -5.94 6.95
C THR A 102 -2.98 -6.17 7.62
N PRO A 103 -3.37 -7.43 7.88
CA PRO A 103 -4.68 -7.73 8.50
C PRO A 103 -4.90 -7.11 9.88
N ASP A 104 -3.81 -6.82 10.62
CA ASP A 104 -3.84 -6.13 11.91
C ASP A 104 -3.94 -4.60 11.80
N GLY A 105 -4.10 -4.07 10.58
CA GLY A 105 -4.29 -2.65 10.31
C GLY A 105 -3.01 -1.83 10.17
N ARG A 106 -1.82 -2.44 10.30
CA ARG A 106 -0.55 -1.72 10.07
C ARG A 106 -0.37 -1.45 8.58
N ARG A 107 0.28 -0.33 8.26
CA ARG A 107 0.47 0.14 6.88
C ARG A 107 1.95 0.29 6.59
N TYR A 108 2.42 -0.42 5.57
CA TYR A 108 3.81 -0.41 5.11
C TYR A 108 3.86 0.27 3.75
N ARG A 109 4.64 1.35 3.62
CA ARG A 109 4.85 1.98 2.31
C ARG A 109 5.84 1.14 1.48
N ALA A 110 5.74 1.23 0.16
CA ALA A 110 6.79 0.76 -0.73
C ALA A 110 8.16 1.31 -0.28
N SER A 111 9.16 0.44 -0.26
CA SER A 111 10.46 0.72 0.34
C SER A 111 11.25 1.70 -0.53
N GLY A 112 11.65 2.82 0.09
CA GLY A 112 12.53 3.79 -0.56
C GLY A 112 13.90 3.22 -0.96
N ARG A 113 14.31 2.08 -0.38
CA ARG A 113 15.59 1.43 -0.67
C ARG A 113 15.65 0.76 -2.05
N ALA A 114 14.49 0.53 -2.67
CA ALA A 114 14.37 -0.02 -4.03
C ALA A 114 13.84 1.03 -5.04
N GLU A 115 13.61 2.28 -4.62
CA GLU A 115 12.90 3.30 -5.39
C GLU A 115 13.60 3.67 -6.71
N MET A 116 14.94 3.55 -6.75
CA MET A 116 15.74 3.84 -7.94
C MET A 116 15.83 2.66 -8.92
N GLY A 117 15.17 1.53 -8.62
CA GLY A 117 15.20 0.35 -9.47
C GLY A 117 14.43 0.54 -10.77
N ASP A 118 15.03 0.15 -11.89
CA ASP A 118 14.45 0.32 -13.23
C ASP A 118 13.13 -0.46 -13.39
N ALA A 119 13.04 -1.64 -12.78
CA ALA A 119 11.84 -2.48 -12.73
C ALA A 119 10.77 -2.02 -11.72
N VAL A 120 11.12 -1.13 -10.78
CA VAL A 120 10.29 -0.80 -9.62
C VAL A 120 9.31 0.32 -9.96
N LEU A 121 8.04 0.19 -9.55
CA LEU A 121 7.05 1.27 -9.68
C LEU A 121 7.38 2.39 -8.69
N SER A 122 8.21 3.35 -9.12
CA SER A 122 8.67 4.48 -8.32
C SER A 122 7.73 5.68 -8.42
N SER A 123 7.78 6.59 -7.44
CA SER A 123 6.97 7.81 -7.40
C SER A 123 7.33 8.82 -8.49
N ILE A 124 8.48 8.66 -9.14
CA ILE A 124 8.89 9.54 -10.25
C ILE A 124 8.36 9.07 -11.60
N LYS A 125 7.97 7.80 -11.72
CA LYS A 125 7.42 7.22 -12.95
C LYS A 125 6.00 7.71 -13.19
N THR A 126 5.75 8.25 -14.38
CA THR A 126 4.43 8.70 -14.84
C THR A 126 3.75 7.63 -15.68
N LEU A 127 2.47 7.39 -15.42
CA LEU A 127 1.59 6.60 -16.26
C LEU A 127 0.95 7.54 -17.29
N GLN A 128 0.95 7.12 -18.55
CA GLN A 128 0.35 7.88 -19.64
C GLN A 128 -0.97 7.23 -20.07
N PRO A 129 -2.00 8.02 -20.43
CA PRO A 129 -3.26 7.47 -20.89
C PRO A 129 -3.08 6.51 -22.06
N GLY A 130 -3.74 5.35 -21.98
CA GLY A 130 -3.69 4.32 -23.03
C GLY A 130 -2.41 3.46 -23.04
N LEU A 131 -1.43 3.76 -22.20
CA LEU A 131 -0.20 2.97 -22.08
C LEU A 131 -0.23 2.13 -20.79
N GLU A 132 -0.26 0.81 -20.97
CA GLU A 132 -0.04 -0.13 -19.88
C GLU A 132 1.44 -0.16 -19.51
N ARG A 133 1.72 -0.06 -18.21
CA ARG A 133 3.05 -0.26 -17.65
C ARG A 133 3.07 -1.47 -16.74
N LYS A 134 4.12 -2.26 -16.87
CA LYS A 134 4.41 -3.40 -16.00
C LYS A 134 5.53 -2.96 -15.06
N ASP A 135 5.41 -3.24 -13.78
CA ASP A 135 6.42 -2.89 -12.78
C ASP A 135 6.33 -3.86 -11.61
N VAL A 136 7.24 -3.73 -10.65
CA VAL A 136 7.16 -4.41 -9.35
C VAL A 136 7.06 -3.39 -8.22
N LEU A 137 6.29 -3.72 -7.19
CA LEU A 137 6.27 -3.00 -5.92
C LEU A 137 7.04 -3.80 -4.89
N VAL A 138 7.82 -3.11 -4.07
CA VAL A 138 8.70 -3.73 -3.08
C VAL A 138 8.37 -3.16 -1.71
N PHE A 139 8.06 -4.03 -0.75
CA PHE A 139 7.75 -3.66 0.63
C PHE A 139 8.70 -4.37 1.59
N GLU A 140 9.01 -3.72 2.70
CA GLU A 140 9.85 -4.25 3.77
C GLU A 140 8.99 -4.43 5.03
N LEU A 141 8.84 -5.67 5.48
CA LEU A 141 8.03 -5.98 6.65
C LEU A 141 8.48 -7.27 7.36
N PRO A 142 8.08 -7.47 8.62
CA PRO A 142 8.33 -8.72 9.34
C PRO A 142 7.75 -9.93 8.61
N SER A 143 8.47 -11.05 8.63
CA SER A 143 8.10 -12.28 7.91
C SER A 143 6.74 -12.83 8.31
N ALA A 144 6.36 -12.74 9.59
CA ALA A 144 5.06 -13.16 10.08
C ALA A 144 3.91 -12.33 9.46
N LEU A 145 4.09 -11.01 9.39
CA LEU A 145 3.09 -10.10 8.82
C LEU A 145 3.00 -10.23 7.29
N ALA A 146 4.12 -10.50 6.62
CA ALA A 146 4.12 -10.76 5.18
C ALA A 146 3.31 -12.04 4.84
N ARG A 147 3.46 -13.09 5.64
CA ARG A 147 2.76 -14.37 5.43
C ARG A 147 1.27 -14.32 5.78
N ALA A 148 0.86 -13.44 6.69
CA ALA A 148 -0.55 -13.28 7.03
C ALA A 148 -1.41 -12.77 5.86
N GLY A 149 -0.79 -12.35 4.75
CA GLY A 149 -1.48 -11.71 3.63
C GLY A 149 -1.70 -10.23 3.92
N GLY A 150 -2.67 -9.63 3.25
CA GLY A 150 -2.92 -8.20 3.41
C GLY A 150 -3.69 -7.61 2.24
N THR A 151 -3.72 -6.28 2.19
CA THR A 151 -4.34 -5.53 1.11
C THR A 151 -3.30 -4.61 0.49
N LEU A 152 -3.04 -4.79 -0.79
CA LEU A 152 -2.30 -3.80 -1.58
C LEU A 152 -3.22 -2.62 -1.86
N VAL A 153 -2.80 -1.43 -1.46
CA VAL A 153 -3.52 -0.18 -1.65
C VAL A 153 -2.71 0.71 -2.59
N LEU A 154 -3.34 1.09 -3.70
CA LEU A 154 -2.74 1.95 -4.73
C LEU A 154 -3.62 3.16 -5.00
N SER A 155 -3.00 4.34 -4.99
CA SER A 155 -3.70 5.59 -5.26
C SER A 155 -2.79 6.58 -5.97
N GLU A 156 -3.44 7.50 -6.69
CA GLU A 156 -2.74 8.60 -7.34
C GLU A 156 -2.09 9.50 -6.30
N ASP A 157 -2.80 9.82 -5.21
CA ASP A 157 -2.28 10.60 -4.09
C ASP A 157 -1.65 9.74 -3.00
N ARG A 158 -0.73 10.34 -2.23
CA ARG A 158 -0.04 9.66 -1.11
C ARG A 158 -0.98 9.38 0.06
N ASP A 159 -1.85 10.33 0.35
CA ASP A 159 -2.84 10.30 1.42
C ASP A 159 -4.19 10.71 0.82
N PRO A 160 -4.83 9.81 0.05
CA PRO A 160 -6.02 10.15 -0.73
C PRO A 160 -7.17 10.56 0.18
N GLN A 161 -7.64 11.80 0.01
CA GLN A 161 -8.86 12.30 0.63
C GLN A 161 -9.86 12.60 -0.47
N LEU A 162 -11.02 11.93 -0.47
CA LEU A 162 -12.01 12.00 -1.55
C LEU A 162 -11.46 11.60 -2.95
N THR A 163 -10.20 11.17 -3.04
CA THR A 163 -9.60 10.56 -4.22
C THR A 163 -9.82 9.05 -4.20
N ALA A 164 -9.92 8.44 -5.39
CA ALA A 164 -10.07 7.01 -5.52
C ALA A 164 -8.79 6.24 -5.16
N GLU A 165 -8.96 5.07 -4.55
CA GLU A 165 -7.88 4.12 -4.30
C GLU A 165 -8.29 2.70 -4.70
N ALA A 166 -7.38 1.98 -5.35
CA ALA A 166 -7.53 0.57 -5.65
C ALA A 166 -7.05 -0.26 -4.46
N ARG A 167 -7.87 -1.23 -4.04
CA ARG A 167 -7.56 -2.18 -2.96
C ARG A 167 -7.59 -3.60 -3.48
N VAL A 168 -6.43 -4.26 -3.53
CA VAL A 168 -6.32 -5.67 -3.93
C VAL A 168 -6.08 -6.52 -2.68
N ARG A 169 -7.01 -7.42 -2.36
CA ARG A 169 -6.91 -8.26 -1.15
C ARG A 169 -6.20 -9.57 -1.47
N TYR A 170 -5.19 -9.88 -0.68
CA TYR A 170 -4.43 -11.12 -0.77
C TYR A 170 -4.75 -12.03 0.42
N PRO A 171 -5.01 -13.33 0.17
CA PRO A 171 -5.06 -14.31 1.25
C PRO A 171 -3.68 -14.46 1.90
N PRO A 172 -3.59 -15.20 3.02
CA PRO A 172 -2.30 -15.61 3.58
C PRO A 172 -1.40 -16.23 2.51
N ILE A 173 -0.17 -15.77 2.45
CA ILE A 173 0.82 -16.27 1.48
C ILE A 173 1.32 -17.62 2.01
N PRO A 174 1.25 -18.70 1.21
CA PRO A 174 1.65 -20.04 1.65
C PRO A 174 3.04 -20.06 2.27
N ALA A 175 3.24 -20.97 3.23
CA ALA A 175 4.46 -21.06 4.06
C ALA A 175 5.72 -21.56 3.32
N GLY A 176 5.85 -21.26 2.03
CA GLY A 176 7.10 -21.43 1.30
C GLY A 176 8.23 -20.64 1.97
N SER A 177 9.44 -21.18 1.86
CA SER A 177 10.64 -20.44 2.24
C SER A 177 10.78 -19.22 1.32
N PRO A 178 11.02 -18.01 1.87
CA PRO A 178 11.32 -16.85 1.05
C PRO A 178 12.51 -17.18 0.14
N VAL A 179 12.44 -16.75 -1.11
CA VAL A 179 13.54 -16.91 -2.06
C VAL A 179 14.77 -16.19 -1.48
N GLU A 180 15.94 -16.81 -1.57
CA GLU A 180 17.15 -16.23 -0.98
C GLU A 180 17.51 -14.91 -1.67
N VAL A 181 17.62 -14.94 -3.00
CA VAL A 181 17.84 -13.76 -3.84
C VAL A 181 16.77 -13.70 -4.92
N LEU A 182 15.98 -12.63 -4.92
CA LEU A 182 15.01 -12.33 -5.96
C LEU A 182 15.54 -11.22 -6.87
N ASP A 183 15.69 -11.53 -8.14
CA ASP A 183 16.04 -10.55 -9.17
C ASP A 183 14.78 -9.85 -9.70
N LEU A 184 14.66 -8.56 -9.44
CA LEU A 184 13.50 -7.76 -9.81
C LEU A 184 13.40 -7.55 -11.31
N ASP A 185 14.53 -7.47 -12.02
CA ASP A 185 14.56 -7.25 -13.47
C ASP A 185 14.12 -8.53 -14.21
N VAL A 186 14.57 -9.69 -13.73
CA VAL A 186 14.12 -10.99 -14.24
C VAL A 186 12.63 -11.21 -13.96
N LEU A 187 12.15 -10.83 -12.78
CA LEU A 187 10.73 -10.90 -12.45
C LEU A 187 9.91 -9.98 -13.37
N HIS A 188 10.36 -8.74 -13.55
CA HIS A 188 9.72 -7.74 -14.41
C HIS A 188 9.65 -8.18 -15.88
N ALA A 189 10.71 -8.81 -16.40
CA ALA A 189 10.74 -9.31 -17.78
C ALA A 189 9.72 -10.44 -18.05
N ARG A 190 9.18 -11.08 -17.01
CA ARG A 190 8.17 -12.15 -17.12
C ARG A 190 6.73 -11.65 -17.02
N LEU A 191 6.52 -10.37 -16.72
CA LEU A 191 5.19 -9.74 -16.64
C LEU A 191 4.66 -9.46 -18.05
#